data_AF-M1W4B5-F1
#
_entry.id   AF-M1W4B5-F1
#
_cell.length_a   1.000
_cell.length_b   1.000
_cell.length_c   1.000
_cell.angle_alpha   90.00
_cell.angle_beta   90.00
_cell.angle_gamma   90.00
#
_symmetry.space_group_name_H-M   'P 1'
#
loop_
_entity.id
_entity.type
_entity.pdbx_description
1 polymer ?
#
loop_
_entity_poly.entity_id
_entity_poly.type
_entity_poly.pdbx_seq_one_letter_code
_entity_poly.pdbx_strand_id
1 'polypeptide(L)'
;MKLATLTLLAMATDCIYASAASKMAKAMNMKSSWHKQKQDAGFFAEEQYEAKGNVECKDGRAGEYGCKNVNLKGSMGHGDMGSETREGNDIWGWTSADGREFALVGHTDGTGFVELINSGSELKYRGRLPTQTGTAIWRDIKVIGHHAYISSEADGHGMQVFDLHKLVEISGDAEPRVFDINSDLTAHFSDVGSAHNVIANPDTNTIFLSGGDQAKCDNLEKGLMIINVKDPAHPVLDGCFGEGGYVHDARCVTYHGPDAQFQGREICLSFNVEAFFVIDVTDHKNPTIVSTNTYDGVAYSHQGWELDSEWRFMLMDDEQDENTRKENGESDLKTRTYIWDISSLTKPVNTGIYKSPVEAIDHNLYIKNQTAYMSNYASGLRVVDASSVPQDPTGAGMRELAFFDCWPGDDEAPEVEFYGAWSAYIWFKSGTIIMNCIEGGLFALDVRI
;
A
#
# COMPACT_ATOMS: atom_id res chain seq x y z
N MET A 1 15.44 -34.58 24.59
CA MET A 1 15.46 -33.11 24.35
C MET A 1 15.03 -32.76 22.92
N LYS A 2 15.75 -33.11 21.84
CA LYS A 2 15.41 -32.66 20.46
C LYS A 2 13.94 -32.81 20.02
N LEU A 3 13.25 -33.93 20.32
CA LEU A 3 11.83 -34.07 19.92
C LEU A 3 10.89 -33.08 20.63
N ALA A 4 11.13 -32.76 21.90
CA ALA A 4 10.28 -31.84 22.65
C ALA A 4 10.41 -30.39 22.16
N THR A 5 11.61 -30.01 21.69
CA THR A 5 11.86 -28.68 21.11
C THR A 5 11.15 -28.51 19.76
N LEU A 6 11.10 -29.56 18.92
CA LEU A 6 10.34 -29.52 17.66
C LEU A 6 8.84 -29.33 17.88
N THR A 7 8.22 -30.09 18.79
CA THR A 7 6.77 -29.97 19.03
C THR A 7 6.37 -28.64 19.64
N LEU A 8 7.22 -28.03 20.48
CA LEU A 8 6.97 -26.69 21.02
C LEU A 8 7.07 -25.60 19.96
N LEU A 9 8.01 -25.73 19.01
CA LEU A 9 8.15 -24.78 17.91
C LEU A 9 6.95 -24.84 16.96
N ALA A 10 6.53 -26.06 16.58
CA ALA A 10 5.36 -26.27 15.72
C ALA A 10 4.04 -25.74 16.33
N MET A 11 3.81 -25.98 17.63
CA MET A 11 2.62 -25.43 18.31
C MET A 11 2.65 -23.90 18.39
N ALA A 12 3.83 -23.29 18.49
CA ALA A 12 3.95 -21.83 18.49
C ALA A 12 3.62 -21.23 17.11
N THR A 13 4.10 -21.85 16.02
CA THR A 13 3.75 -21.42 14.65
C THR A 13 2.27 -21.62 14.34
N ASP A 14 1.67 -22.76 14.72
CA ASP A 14 0.24 -23.02 14.51
C ASP A 14 -0.65 -21.99 15.22
N CYS A 15 -0.28 -21.58 16.45
CA CYS A 15 -0.98 -20.53 17.19
C CYS A 15 -0.86 -19.15 16.51
N ILE A 16 0.31 -18.82 15.94
CA ILE A 16 0.51 -17.56 15.19
C ILE A 16 -0.42 -17.52 13.98
N TYR A 17 -0.48 -18.61 13.19
CA TYR A 17 -1.30 -18.65 11.97
C TYR A 17 -2.80 -18.52 12.24
N ALA A 18 -3.30 -19.24 13.26
CA ALA A 18 -4.71 -19.15 13.67
C ALA A 18 -5.07 -17.75 14.21
N SER A 19 -4.12 -17.06 14.86
CA SER A 19 -4.31 -15.71 15.37
C SER A 19 -4.32 -14.68 14.24
N ALA A 20 -3.37 -14.74 13.30
CA ALA A 20 -3.30 -13.86 12.14
C ALA A 20 -4.58 -13.86 11.30
N ALA A 21 -5.11 -15.05 10.96
CA ALA A 21 -6.37 -15.19 10.21
C ALA A 21 -7.58 -14.61 10.97
N SER A 22 -7.62 -14.77 12.30
CA SER A 22 -8.67 -14.21 13.16
C SER A 22 -8.59 -12.69 13.24
N LYS A 23 -7.38 -12.12 13.39
CA LYS A 23 -7.14 -10.68 13.39
C LYS A 23 -7.45 -10.03 12.04
N MET A 24 -7.08 -10.66 10.93
CA MET A 24 -7.49 -10.23 9.58
C MET A 24 -9.01 -10.16 9.47
N ALA A 25 -9.73 -11.23 9.87
CA ALA A 25 -11.19 -11.21 9.89
C ALA A 25 -11.77 -10.10 10.80
N LYS A 26 -11.16 -9.79 11.96
CA LYS A 26 -11.57 -8.65 12.81
C LYS A 26 -11.39 -7.33 12.06
N ALA A 27 -10.20 -7.09 11.47
CA ALA A 27 -9.86 -5.88 10.73
C ALA A 27 -10.81 -5.62 9.55
N MET A 28 -11.02 -6.62 8.68
CA MET A 28 -11.93 -6.51 7.54
C MET A 28 -13.37 -6.19 7.96
N ASN A 29 -13.85 -6.78 9.05
CA ASN A 29 -15.20 -6.50 9.56
C ASN A 29 -15.32 -5.08 10.11
N MET A 30 -14.29 -4.55 10.78
CA MET A 30 -14.28 -3.17 11.27
C MET A 30 -14.26 -2.18 10.10
N LYS A 31 -13.33 -2.34 9.14
CA LYS A 31 -13.31 -1.56 7.89
C LYS A 31 -14.67 -1.63 7.18
N SER A 32 -15.19 -2.82 6.88
CA SER A 32 -16.48 -2.99 6.16
C SER A 32 -17.67 -2.34 6.89
N SER A 33 -17.74 -2.48 8.21
CA SER A 33 -18.76 -1.85 9.06
C SER A 33 -18.68 -0.33 9.00
N TRP A 34 -17.46 0.20 8.97
CA TRP A 34 -17.19 1.63 8.89
C TRP A 34 -17.51 2.21 7.50
N HIS A 35 -17.09 1.55 6.42
CA HIS A 35 -17.41 1.94 5.03
C HIS A 35 -18.93 1.95 4.81
N LYS A 36 -19.64 0.94 5.34
CA LYS A 36 -21.11 0.86 5.37
C LYS A 36 -21.74 2.07 6.05
N GLN A 37 -21.19 2.54 7.17
CA GLN A 37 -21.69 3.72 7.90
C GLN A 37 -21.46 5.02 7.13
N LYS A 38 -20.30 5.21 6.49
CA LYS A 38 -20.04 6.37 5.63
C LYS A 38 -20.96 6.41 4.41
N GLN A 39 -21.23 5.26 3.81
CA GLN A 39 -22.20 5.12 2.73
C GLN A 39 -23.61 5.50 3.18
N ASP A 40 -24.08 4.99 4.32
CA ASP A 40 -25.41 5.34 4.87
C ASP A 40 -25.52 6.80 5.31
N ALA A 41 -24.40 7.43 5.68
CA ALA A 41 -24.30 8.86 5.98
C ALA A 41 -24.16 9.76 4.73
N GLY A 42 -24.06 9.19 3.53
CA GLY A 42 -24.05 9.93 2.27
C GLY A 42 -22.69 10.48 1.82
N PHE A 43 -21.57 10.07 2.45
CA PHE A 43 -20.24 10.56 2.05
C PHE A 43 -19.83 10.16 0.64
N PHE A 44 -20.42 9.10 0.07
CA PHE A 44 -20.20 8.67 -1.31
C PHE A 44 -21.33 9.13 -2.28
N ALA A 45 -22.07 10.18 -1.94
CA ALA A 45 -23.09 10.77 -2.81
C ALA A 45 -22.48 11.46 -4.05
N GLU A 46 -23.29 11.66 -5.09
CA GLU A 46 -22.90 12.48 -6.24
C GLU A 46 -22.70 13.93 -5.81
N GLU A 47 -21.75 14.63 -6.46
CA GLU A 47 -21.42 16.05 -6.21
C GLU A 47 -20.98 16.40 -4.76
N GLN A 48 -20.73 15.40 -3.90
CA GLN A 48 -20.32 15.59 -2.50
C GLN A 48 -18.94 16.24 -2.34
N TYR A 49 -18.02 16.00 -3.28
CA TYR A 49 -16.66 16.55 -3.28
C TYR A 49 -16.37 17.25 -4.61
N GLU A 50 -16.16 18.56 -4.55
CA GLU A 50 -15.79 19.36 -5.72
C GLU A 50 -14.29 19.28 -5.99
N ALA A 51 -13.91 19.08 -7.26
CA ALA A 51 -12.53 19.24 -7.72
C ALA A 51 -11.98 20.64 -7.38
N LYS A 52 -10.82 20.70 -6.72
CA LYS A 52 -10.14 21.95 -6.36
C LYS A 52 -8.94 22.18 -7.27
N GLY A 53 -8.65 23.46 -7.56
CA GLY A 53 -7.44 23.86 -8.28
C GLY A 53 -6.22 23.98 -7.38
N ASN A 54 -5.21 24.72 -7.84
CA ASN A 54 -4.01 25.01 -7.05
C ASN A 54 -4.35 25.91 -5.85
N VAL A 55 -4.00 25.47 -4.65
CA VAL A 55 -4.15 26.22 -3.39
C VAL A 55 -2.87 26.11 -2.57
N GLU A 56 -2.23 27.25 -2.32
CA GLU A 56 -1.05 27.32 -1.44
C GLU A 56 -1.42 26.98 0.01
N CYS A 57 -0.54 26.25 0.69
CA CYS A 57 -0.64 26.01 2.12
C CYS A 57 -0.25 27.26 2.88
N LYS A 58 -1.24 27.91 3.51
CA LYS A 58 -1.04 29.17 4.22
C LYS A 58 -1.76 29.16 5.55
N ASP A 59 -1.09 29.65 6.59
CA ASP A 59 -1.63 29.77 7.95
C ASP A 59 -2.24 28.46 8.49
N GLY A 60 -1.70 27.31 8.04
CA GLY A 60 -2.11 25.97 8.44
C GLY A 60 -3.17 25.29 7.55
N ARG A 61 -3.65 25.93 6.47
CA ARG A 61 -4.66 25.35 5.57
C ARG A 61 -4.38 25.58 4.08
N ALA A 62 -4.82 24.64 3.26
CA ALA A 62 -4.90 24.73 1.81
C ALA A 62 -6.38 24.69 1.41
N GLY A 63 -7.07 25.82 1.60
CA GLY A 63 -8.52 25.89 1.49
C GLY A 63 -9.19 25.27 2.72
N GLU A 64 -9.97 24.22 2.53
CA GLU A 64 -10.57 23.45 3.62
C GLU A 64 -9.63 22.39 4.22
N TYR A 65 -8.53 22.05 3.56
CA TYR A 65 -7.62 20.97 4.00
C TYR A 65 -6.59 21.48 5.01
N GLY A 66 -6.39 20.75 6.11
CA GLY A 66 -5.29 21.01 7.06
C GLY A 66 -3.94 20.75 6.38
N CYS A 67 -2.96 21.63 6.57
CA CYS A 67 -1.65 21.44 5.93
C CYS A 67 -0.49 22.12 6.66
N LYS A 68 0.72 21.66 6.35
CA LYS A 68 1.99 22.30 6.69
C LYS A 68 2.99 21.96 5.61
N ASN A 69 3.57 22.96 4.95
CA ASN A 69 4.58 22.77 3.89
C ASN A 69 4.14 21.86 2.72
N VAL A 70 2.84 21.69 2.47
CA VAL A 70 2.32 20.92 1.32
C VAL A 70 1.22 21.72 0.63
N ASN A 71 1.47 22.24 -0.58
CA ASN A 71 0.42 22.89 -1.36
C ASN A 71 -0.44 21.84 -2.08
N LEU A 72 -1.71 22.15 -2.28
CA LEU A 72 -2.58 21.43 -3.21
C LEU A 72 -2.29 21.94 -4.62
N LYS A 73 -1.92 21.05 -5.56
CA LYS A 73 -1.80 21.39 -6.99
C LYS A 73 -3.16 21.27 -7.69
N GLY A 74 -3.94 20.29 -7.29
CA GLY A 74 -5.34 20.09 -7.67
C GLY A 74 -5.90 18.79 -7.09
N SER A 75 -7.23 18.64 -7.13
CA SER A 75 -7.93 17.40 -6.79
C SER A 75 -8.97 17.01 -7.83
N MET A 76 -9.41 15.75 -7.81
CA MET A 76 -10.44 15.21 -8.70
C MET A 76 -11.29 14.18 -7.93
N GLY A 77 -12.61 14.33 -7.95
CA GLY A 77 -13.51 13.43 -7.24
C GLY A 77 -13.60 12.06 -7.92
N HIS A 78 -13.97 11.03 -7.17
CA HIS A 78 -14.13 9.67 -7.72
C HIS A 78 -15.17 9.58 -8.86
N GLY A 79 -16.23 10.40 -8.78
CA GLY A 79 -17.25 10.49 -9.83
C GLY A 79 -16.69 11.09 -11.14
N ASP A 80 -15.80 12.08 -11.05
CA ASP A 80 -15.12 12.70 -12.19
C ASP A 80 -14.17 11.72 -12.89
N MET A 81 -13.71 10.68 -12.18
CA MET A 81 -12.94 9.53 -12.69
C MET A 81 -13.83 8.35 -13.12
N GLY A 82 -15.14 8.57 -13.25
CA GLY A 82 -16.11 7.59 -13.75
C GLY A 82 -16.38 6.40 -12.81
N SER A 83 -16.16 6.54 -11.51
CA SER A 83 -16.60 5.56 -10.50
C SER A 83 -18.07 5.76 -10.14
N GLU A 84 -18.86 4.69 -10.14
CA GLU A 84 -20.26 4.67 -9.74
C GLU A 84 -20.42 4.53 -8.22
N THR A 85 -19.48 3.85 -7.56
CA THR A 85 -19.40 3.72 -6.09
C THR A 85 -18.89 5.00 -5.42
N ARG A 86 -18.02 5.74 -6.09
CA ARG A 86 -17.35 6.97 -5.62
C ARG A 86 -16.50 6.77 -4.36
N GLU A 87 -15.83 5.63 -4.25
CA GLU A 87 -15.10 5.20 -3.06
C GLU A 87 -13.68 4.73 -3.43
N GLY A 88 -12.65 5.28 -2.81
CA GLY A 88 -11.24 5.06 -3.16
C GLY A 88 -10.55 3.91 -2.41
N ASN A 89 -9.53 3.34 -3.04
CA ASN A 89 -8.55 2.46 -2.38
C ASN A 89 -7.11 2.73 -2.89
N ASP A 90 -6.31 1.72 -3.24
CA ASP A 90 -4.88 1.92 -3.55
C ASP A 90 -4.63 2.89 -4.72
N ILE A 91 -3.43 3.46 -4.77
CA ILE A 91 -2.99 4.36 -5.82
C ILE A 91 -1.54 4.10 -6.22
N TRP A 92 -1.33 4.00 -7.52
CA TRP A 92 0.00 3.89 -8.11
C TRP A 92 0.23 4.97 -9.17
N GLY A 93 1.46 5.04 -9.67
CA GLY A 93 1.84 6.00 -10.71
C GLY A 93 2.72 5.37 -11.77
N TRP A 94 2.63 5.92 -12.98
CA TRP A 94 3.48 5.56 -14.10
C TRP A 94 3.96 6.79 -14.85
N THR A 95 5.24 6.79 -15.22
CA THR A 95 5.82 7.79 -16.12
C THR A 95 6.15 7.12 -17.44
N SER A 96 5.48 7.56 -18.50
CA SER A 96 5.71 7.12 -19.88
C SER A 96 7.11 7.47 -20.39
N ALA A 97 7.52 6.84 -21.51
CA ALA A 97 8.83 7.07 -22.12
C ALA A 97 9.05 8.52 -22.62
N ASP A 98 7.98 9.21 -23.02
CA ASP A 98 7.98 10.64 -23.40
C ASP A 98 7.80 11.59 -22.21
N GLY A 99 7.67 11.07 -20.99
CA GLY A 99 7.71 11.84 -19.74
C GLY A 99 6.35 12.32 -19.24
N ARG A 100 5.23 11.87 -19.84
CA ARG A 100 3.87 12.08 -19.32
C ARG A 100 3.66 11.22 -18.07
N GLU A 101 3.04 11.80 -17.05
CA GLU A 101 2.85 11.19 -15.73
C GLU A 101 1.37 10.86 -15.52
N PHE A 102 1.07 9.62 -15.10
CA PHE A 102 -0.29 9.11 -14.95
C PHE A 102 -0.48 8.52 -13.55
N ALA A 103 -1.53 8.95 -12.86
CA ALA A 103 -2.07 8.30 -11.67
C ALA A 103 -2.96 7.12 -12.09
N LEU A 104 -2.80 5.99 -11.39
CA LEU A 104 -3.63 4.80 -11.47
C LEU A 104 -4.39 4.73 -10.14
N VAL A 105 -5.65 5.12 -10.14
CA VAL A 105 -6.44 5.36 -8.93
C VAL A 105 -7.45 4.24 -8.73
N GLY A 106 -7.32 3.46 -7.66
CA GLY A 106 -8.27 2.42 -7.27
C GLY A 106 -9.58 2.99 -6.69
N HIS A 107 -10.72 2.36 -7.03
CA HIS A 107 -12.06 2.96 -6.92
C HIS A 107 -13.17 2.04 -6.34
N THR A 108 -12.84 0.94 -5.67
CA THR A 108 -13.75 -0.18 -5.30
C THR A 108 -14.48 -0.88 -6.47
N ASP A 109 -15.01 -0.17 -7.46
CA ASP A 109 -15.61 -0.65 -8.73
C ASP A 109 -14.65 -0.68 -9.95
N GLY A 110 -13.35 -0.47 -9.74
CA GLY A 110 -12.31 -0.57 -10.79
C GLY A 110 -11.10 0.33 -10.55
N THR A 111 -10.47 0.75 -11.64
CA THR A 111 -9.30 1.66 -11.67
C THR A 111 -9.52 2.80 -12.65
N GLY A 112 -9.39 4.04 -12.18
CA GLY A 112 -9.40 5.26 -13.00
C GLY A 112 -7.98 5.70 -13.35
N PHE A 113 -7.81 6.28 -14.53
CA PHE A 113 -6.52 6.77 -15.03
C PHE A 113 -6.57 8.28 -15.23
N VAL A 114 -5.66 9.01 -14.58
CA VAL A 114 -5.61 10.48 -14.63
C VAL A 114 -4.20 10.93 -15.01
N GLU A 115 -4.09 11.76 -16.04
CA GLU A 115 -2.82 12.37 -16.43
C GLU A 115 -2.56 13.65 -15.62
N LEU A 116 -1.32 13.78 -15.13
CA LEU A 116 -0.80 14.95 -14.42
C LEU A 116 -0.19 15.94 -15.42
N ILE A 117 -1.04 16.78 -16.01
CA ILE A 117 -0.60 17.85 -16.91
C ILE A 117 0.09 18.96 -16.09
N ASN A 118 1.16 19.55 -16.66
CA ASN A 118 1.95 20.61 -16.04
C ASN A 118 2.41 20.27 -14.59
N SER A 119 2.90 19.03 -14.39
CA SER A 119 3.28 18.53 -13.05
C SER A 119 2.12 18.50 -12.05
N GLY A 120 0.91 18.17 -12.51
CA GLY A 120 -0.28 17.97 -11.67
C GLY A 120 -1.01 19.26 -11.27
N SER A 121 -0.69 20.42 -11.86
CA SER A 121 -1.54 21.62 -11.72
C SER A 121 -2.82 21.57 -12.57
N GLU A 122 -2.87 20.63 -13.52
CA GLU A 122 -4.06 20.24 -14.26
C GLU A 122 -4.15 18.71 -14.19
N LEU A 123 -5.28 18.19 -13.76
CA LEU A 123 -5.57 16.76 -13.69
C LEU A 123 -6.56 16.42 -14.80
N LYS A 124 -6.22 15.47 -15.67
CA LYS A 124 -7.06 15.10 -16.81
C LYS A 124 -7.39 13.62 -16.79
N TYR A 125 -8.65 13.30 -16.51
CA TYR A 125 -9.17 11.94 -16.62
C TYR A 125 -8.97 11.43 -18.07
N ARG A 126 -8.32 10.28 -18.22
CA ARG A 126 -8.01 9.64 -19.50
C ARG A 126 -8.84 8.40 -19.78
N GLY A 127 -9.36 7.77 -18.75
CA GLY A 127 -10.17 6.58 -18.91
C GLY A 127 -10.17 5.70 -17.69
N ARG A 128 -10.84 4.56 -17.81
CA ARG A 128 -11.14 3.67 -16.70
C ARG A 128 -11.13 2.22 -17.14
N LEU A 129 -10.49 1.36 -16.34
CA LEU A 129 -10.65 -0.08 -16.41
C LEU A 129 -11.66 -0.50 -15.32
N PRO A 130 -12.85 -1.01 -15.68
CA PRO A 130 -13.79 -1.54 -14.71
C PRO A 130 -13.22 -2.75 -13.96
N THR A 131 -13.75 -3.00 -12.76
CA THR A 131 -13.51 -4.24 -12.02
C THR A 131 -13.84 -5.47 -12.88
N GLN A 132 -13.09 -6.57 -12.73
CA GLN A 132 -13.30 -7.77 -13.53
C GLN A 132 -14.63 -8.48 -13.24
N THR A 133 -15.13 -8.38 -12.00
CA THR A 133 -16.32 -9.10 -11.54
C THR A 133 -17.29 -8.20 -10.77
N GLY A 134 -16.90 -7.71 -9.60
CA GLY A 134 -17.74 -6.94 -8.69
C GLY A 134 -16.97 -5.92 -7.86
N THR A 135 -17.68 -5.20 -7.00
CA THR A 135 -17.09 -4.19 -6.12
C THR A 135 -16.41 -4.83 -4.90
N ALA A 136 -15.27 -4.29 -4.48
CA ALA A 136 -14.63 -4.66 -3.23
C ALA A 136 -13.82 -3.48 -2.67
N ILE A 137 -13.83 -3.33 -1.34
CA ILE A 137 -13.10 -2.27 -0.63
C ILE A 137 -11.60 -2.38 -0.92
N TRP A 138 -11.05 -3.59 -1.04
CA TRP A 138 -9.64 -3.82 -1.32
C TRP A 138 -9.38 -4.09 -2.81
N ARG A 139 -8.51 -3.26 -3.39
CA ARG A 139 -7.87 -3.40 -4.69
C ARG A 139 -6.48 -2.79 -4.58
N ASP A 140 -5.51 -3.41 -5.21
CA ASP A 140 -4.12 -2.99 -5.20
C ASP A 140 -3.55 -2.97 -6.63
N ILE A 141 -2.63 -2.04 -6.87
CA ILE A 141 -2.05 -1.75 -8.19
C ILE A 141 -0.53 -1.64 -8.08
N LYS A 142 0.20 -2.41 -8.89
CA LYS A 142 1.65 -2.17 -9.15
C LYS A 142 1.97 -2.17 -10.63
N VAL A 143 3.13 -1.63 -10.99
CA VAL A 143 3.58 -1.49 -12.38
C VAL A 143 4.98 -2.06 -12.57
N ILE A 144 5.16 -2.91 -13.58
CA ILE A 144 6.47 -3.31 -14.11
C ILE A 144 6.58 -2.81 -15.55
N GLY A 145 7.57 -1.95 -15.80
CA GLY A 145 7.79 -1.31 -17.10
C GLY A 145 6.65 -0.38 -17.53
N HIS A 146 5.71 -0.92 -18.30
CA HIS A 146 4.51 -0.23 -18.81
C HIS A 146 3.23 -1.06 -18.65
N HIS A 147 3.28 -2.16 -17.90
CA HIS A 147 2.11 -2.96 -17.56
C HIS A 147 1.71 -2.71 -16.12
N ALA A 148 0.44 -2.37 -15.91
CA ALA A 148 -0.19 -2.39 -14.60
C ALA A 148 -0.72 -3.80 -14.30
N TYR A 149 -0.52 -4.23 -13.06
CA TYR A 149 -0.99 -5.48 -12.49
C TYR A 149 -1.95 -5.11 -11.37
N ILE A 150 -3.21 -5.49 -11.52
CA ILE A 150 -4.32 -5.00 -10.69
C ILE A 150 -5.06 -6.21 -10.13
N SER A 151 -5.08 -6.35 -8.81
CA SER A 151 -5.83 -7.41 -8.11
C SER A 151 -6.80 -6.81 -7.09
N SER A 152 -7.80 -7.59 -6.69
CA SER A 152 -8.86 -7.16 -5.78
C SER A 152 -9.41 -8.36 -5.02
N GLU A 153 -9.97 -8.09 -3.84
CA GLU A 153 -10.66 -9.11 -3.04
C GLU A 153 -12.08 -9.46 -3.54
N ALA A 154 -12.54 -8.84 -4.63
CA ALA A 154 -13.78 -9.22 -5.29
C ALA A 154 -13.72 -10.69 -5.77
N ASP A 155 -14.78 -11.46 -5.49
CA ASP A 155 -14.86 -12.88 -5.84
C ASP A 155 -14.69 -13.09 -7.36
N GLY A 156 -13.83 -14.05 -7.73
CA GLY A 156 -13.46 -14.35 -9.12
C GLY A 156 -12.73 -13.24 -9.90
N HIS A 157 -12.28 -12.15 -9.27
CA HIS A 157 -11.58 -11.06 -9.95
C HIS A 157 -10.26 -11.46 -10.62
N GLY A 158 -9.46 -12.33 -9.98
CA GLY A 158 -8.10 -12.65 -10.41
C GLY A 158 -7.17 -11.42 -10.44
N MET A 159 -6.23 -11.41 -11.38
CA MET A 159 -5.36 -10.26 -11.66
C MET A 159 -5.51 -9.80 -13.12
N GLN A 160 -5.86 -8.53 -13.31
CA GLN A 160 -5.88 -7.87 -14.61
C GLN A 160 -4.46 -7.38 -14.96
N VAL A 161 -4.02 -7.61 -16.20
CA VAL A 161 -2.76 -7.06 -16.74
C VAL A 161 -3.09 -6.08 -17.86
N PHE A 162 -2.69 -4.82 -17.71
CA PHE A 162 -3.11 -3.72 -18.58
C PHE A 162 -1.92 -2.91 -19.13
N ASP A 163 -1.84 -2.77 -20.45
CA ASP A 163 -0.83 -1.95 -21.14
C ASP A 163 -1.13 -0.44 -21.01
N LEU A 164 -0.28 0.27 -20.28
CA LEU A 164 -0.41 1.70 -20.02
C LEU A 164 -0.08 2.57 -21.23
N HIS A 165 0.53 2.04 -22.30
CA HIS A 165 0.67 2.81 -23.55
C HIS A 165 -0.68 3.22 -24.15
N LYS A 166 -1.76 2.47 -23.86
CA LYS A 166 -3.13 2.85 -24.24
C LYS A 166 -3.56 4.20 -23.65
N LEU A 167 -2.98 4.63 -22.54
CA LEU A 167 -3.21 5.96 -21.95
C LEU A 167 -2.47 7.06 -22.71
N VAL A 168 -1.32 6.73 -23.33
CA VAL A 168 -0.54 7.66 -24.15
C VAL A 168 -1.27 7.98 -25.46
N GLU A 169 -2.02 7.03 -26.01
CA GLU A 169 -2.87 7.23 -27.20
C GLU A 169 -3.98 8.27 -26.95
N ILE A 170 -4.44 8.40 -25.69
CA ILE A 170 -5.46 9.38 -25.27
C ILE A 170 -4.75 10.68 -24.90
N SER A 171 -4.85 11.69 -25.77
CA SER A 171 -4.09 12.93 -25.66
C SER A 171 -4.93 14.16 -26.04
N GLY A 172 -4.46 15.36 -25.68
CA GLY A 172 -5.21 16.60 -25.89
C GLY A 172 -6.59 16.54 -25.24
N ASP A 173 -7.62 16.86 -26.02
CA ASP A 173 -9.05 16.86 -25.62
C ASP A 173 -9.80 15.62 -26.14
N ALA A 174 -9.09 14.50 -26.36
CA ALA A 174 -9.75 13.22 -26.62
C ALA A 174 -10.60 12.80 -25.41
N GLU A 175 -11.82 12.31 -25.68
CA GLU A 175 -12.75 11.81 -24.67
C GLU A 175 -12.12 10.67 -23.85
N PRO A 176 -12.39 10.57 -22.53
CA PRO A 176 -11.92 9.47 -21.70
C PRO A 176 -12.47 8.12 -22.17
N ARG A 177 -11.63 7.08 -22.17
CA ARG A 177 -12.03 5.73 -22.60
C ARG A 177 -12.40 4.83 -21.43
N VAL A 178 -13.57 4.20 -21.49
CA VAL A 178 -13.83 2.98 -20.71
C VAL A 178 -13.24 1.80 -21.46
N PHE A 179 -12.31 1.08 -20.84
CA PHE A 179 -11.63 -0.08 -21.41
C PHE A 179 -12.46 -1.36 -21.19
N ASP A 180 -12.49 -2.25 -22.18
CA ASP A 180 -13.23 -3.51 -22.09
C ASP A 180 -12.43 -4.59 -21.34
N ILE A 181 -13.02 -5.14 -20.28
CA ILE A 181 -12.38 -6.10 -19.36
C ILE A 181 -12.03 -7.47 -19.97
N ASN A 182 -12.28 -7.69 -21.27
CA ASN A 182 -11.92 -8.92 -21.99
C ASN A 182 -10.94 -8.65 -23.14
N SER A 183 -11.15 -7.57 -23.89
CA SER A 183 -10.43 -7.26 -25.13
C SER A 183 -9.41 -6.13 -25.00
N ASP A 184 -9.45 -5.34 -23.92
CA ASP A 184 -8.42 -4.33 -23.63
C ASP A 184 -7.35 -4.76 -22.63
N LEU A 185 -7.51 -5.90 -21.96
CA LEU A 185 -6.43 -6.47 -21.14
C LEU A 185 -5.32 -7.06 -22.02
N THR A 186 -4.07 -6.92 -21.58
CA THR A 186 -2.94 -7.69 -22.12
C THR A 186 -3.09 -9.17 -21.73
N ALA A 187 -3.52 -9.41 -20.48
CA ALA A 187 -3.89 -10.73 -19.98
C ALA A 187 -4.88 -10.61 -18.80
N HIS A 188 -5.63 -11.67 -18.54
CA HIS A 188 -6.33 -11.90 -17.28
C HIS A 188 -5.78 -13.17 -16.64
N PHE A 189 -5.13 -13.03 -15.48
CA PHE A 189 -4.59 -14.16 -14.73
C PHE A 189 -5.65 -14.66 -13.73
N SER A 190 -6.30 -15.77 -14.08
CA SER A 190 -7.41 -16.38 -13.34
C SER A 190 -7.00 -17.67 -12.60
N ASP A 191 -5.73 -17.80 -12.22
CA ASP A 191 -5.24 -18.90 -11.38
C ASP A 191 -5.39 -18.59 -9.87
N VAL A 192 -6.00 -17.45 -9.56
CA VAL A 192 -6.49 -17.04 -8.24
C VAL A 192 -7.90 -16.47 -8.40
N GLY A 193 -8.77 -16.67 -7.41
CA GLY A 193 -10.11 -16.06 -7.40
C GLY A 193 -10.04 -14.59 -6.98
N SER A 194 -9.37 -14.30 -5.86
CA SER A 194 -9.19 -12.95 -5.36
C SER A 194 -7.89 -12.84 -4.54
N ALA A 195 -7.30 -11.66 -4.43
CA ALA A 195 -6.08 -11.44 -3.64
C ALA A 195 -6.03 -10.01 -3.07
N HIS A 196 -5.34 -9.85 -1.95
CA HIS A 196 -5.37 -8.62 -1.14
C HIS A 196 -4.46 -7.53 -1.71
N ASN A 197 -3.20 -7.88 -1.97
CA ASN A 197 -2.16 -6.94 -2.41
C ASN A 197 -1.40 -7.49 -3.64
N VAL A 198 -0.80 -6.59 -4.41
CA VAL A 198 0.11 -6.90 -5.52
C VAL A 198 1.49 -6.37 -5.14
N ILE A 199 2.50 -7.22 -5.21
CA ILE A 199 3.88 -6.85 -4.92
C ILE A 199 4.70 -7.06 -6.19
N ALA A 200 5.55 -6.10 -6.56
CA ALA A 200 6.33 -6.13 -7.78
C ALA A 200 7.84 -6.18 -7.51
N ASN A 201 8.52 -7.19 -8.05
CA ASN A 201 9.97 -7.15 -8.26
C ASN A 201 10.28 -6.95 -9.76
N PRO A 202 10.62 -5.72 -10.20
CA PRO A 202 10.89 -5.43 -11.60
C PRO A 202 12.20 -6.03 -12.11
N ASP A 203 13.16 -6.36 -11.24
CA ASP A 203 14.47 -6.91 -11.64
C ASP A 203 14.31 -8.33 -12.21
N THR A 204 13.46 -9.13 -11.57
CA THR A 204 13.18 -10.53 -11.92
C THR A 204 11.98 -10.66 -12.85
N ASN A 205 11.18 -9.59 -12.99
CA ASN A 205 9.88 -9.57 -13.65
C ASN A 205 8.91 -10.55 -12.98
N THR A 206 8.86 -10.45 -11.64
CA THR A 206 7.99 -11.26 -10.78
C THR A 206 6.93 -10.36 -10.14
N ILE A 207 5.68 -10.80 -10.18
CA ILE A 207 4.58 -10.28 -9.36
C ILE A 207 4.29 -11.31 -8.27
N PHE A 208 4.08 -10.85 -7.05
CA PHE A 208 3.56 -11.66 -5.96
C PHE A 208 2.15 -11.18 -5.63
N LEU A 209 1.23 -12.12 -5.38
CA LEU A 209 -0.10 -11.83 -4.84
C LEU A 209 -0.20 -12.37 -3.42
N SER A 210 -0.63 -11.55 -2.48
CA SER A 210 -0.82 -11.91 -1.07
C SER A 210 -2.30 -12.11 -0.72
N GLY A 211 -2.59 -12.76 0.41
CA GLY A 211 -3.96 -12.95 0.91
C GLY A 211 -4.84 -13.88 0.05
N GLY A 212 -4.28 -14.51 -0.98
CA GLY A 212 -5.01 -15.11 -2.10
C GLY A 212 -6.02 -16.19 -1.72
N ASP A 213 -7.21 -16.13 -2.33
CA ASP A 213 -8.28 -17.13 -2.19
C ASP A 213 -8.60 -17.82 -3.52
N GLN A 214 -9.17 -19.04 -3.45
CA GLN A 214 -9.47 -19.91 -4.60
C GLN A 214 -8.28 -20.14 -5.55
N ALA A 215 -7.06 -20.10 -5.02
CA ALA A 215 -5.82 -20.22 -5.78
C ALA A 215 -5.56 -21.64 -6.30
N LYS A 216 -4.92 -21.75 -7.47
CA LYS A 216 -4.33 -22.99 -7.99
C LYS A 216 -2.96 -23.30 -7.34
N CYS A 217 -2.86 -23.04 -6.04
CA CYS A 217 -1.70 -23.29 -5.20
C CYS A 217 -2.09 -24.25 -4.07
N ASP A 218 -1.52 -25.46 -4.06
CA ASP A 218 -1.71 -26.41 -2.96
C ASP A 218 -1.12 -25.83 -1.66
N ASN A 219 -1.92 -25.81 -0.58
CA ASN A 219 -1.55 -25.28 0.75
C ASN A 219 -1.05 -23.81 0.71
N LEU A 220 -1.71 -22.94 -0.06
CA LEU A 220 -1.36 -21.51 -0.08
C LEU A 220 -1.58 -20.82 1.28
N GLU A 221 -2.57 -21.24 2.08
CA GLU A 221 -2.90 -20.66 3.39
C GLU A 221 -3.02 -19.11 3.40
N LYS A 222 -3.45 -18.52 2.27
CA LYS A 222 -3.50 -17.06 2.01
C LYS A 222 -2.13 -16.35 2.10
N GLY A 223 -1.04 -17.08 1.85
CA GLY A 223 0.31 -16.55 1.72
C GLY A 223 0.60 -15.95 0.34
N LEU A 224 1.83 -16.13 -0.15
CA LEU A 224 2.31 -15.55 -1.42
C LEU A 224 2.13 -16.52 -2.60
N MET A 225 1.43 -16.07 -3.63
CA MET A 225 1.52 -16.64 -4.99
C MET A 225 2.62 -15.91 -5.77
N ILE A 226 3.52 -16.64 -6.42
CA ILE A 226 4.65 -16.08 -7.15
C ILE A 226 4.40 -16.25 -8.65
N ILE A 227 4.38 -15.15 -9.40
CA ILE A 227 3.94 -15.11 -10.80
C ILE A 227 5.05 -14.52 -11.66
N ASN A 228 5.55 -15.28 -12.62
CA ASN A 228 6.46 -14.77 -13.63
C ASN A 228 5.67 -13.96 -14.66
N VAL A 229 6.03 -12.69 -14.84
CA VAL A 229 5.38 -11.75 -15.77
C VAL A 229 6.33 -11.20 -16.83
N LYS A 230 7.44 -11.91 -17.09
CA LYS A 230 8.41 -11.56 -18.15
C LYS A 230 7.77 -11.49 -19.54
N ASP A 231 6.74 -12.29 -19.77
CA ASP A 231 5.78 -12.08 -20.85
C ASP A 231 4.43 -11.66 -20.23
N PRO A 232 4.07 -10.37 -20.23
CA PRO A 232 2.83 -9.89 -19.61
C PRO A 232 1.56 -10.36 -20.34
N ALA A 233 1.66 -10.87 -21.57
CA ALA A 233 0.55 -11.51 -22.27
C ALA A 233 0.32 -12.98 -21.84
N HIS A 234 1.32 -13.59 -21.19
CA HIS A 234 1.24 -14.96 -20.68
C HIS A 234 1.84 -15.06 -19.25
N PRO A 235 1.24 -14.43 -18.23
CA PRO A 235 1.67 -14.60 -16.84
C PRO A 235 1.63 -16.06 -16.42
N VAL A 236 2.68 -16.56 -15.77
CA VAL A 236 2.81 -17.97 -15.36
C VAL A 236 2.92 -18.05 -13.84
N LEU A 237 2.07 -18.86 -13.21
CA LEU A 237 2.22 -19.24 -11.81
C LEU A 237 3.54 -20.01 -11.64
N ASP A 238 4.53 -19.37 -11.02
CA ASP A 238 5.88 -19.89 -10.89
C ASP A 238 6.21 -20.35 -9.45
N GLY A 239 5.39 -20.02 -8.47
CA GLY A 239 5.58 -20.47 -7.09
C GLY A 239 4.40 -20.23 -6.19
N CYS A 240 4.41 -20.88 -5.04
CA CYS A 240 3.41 -20.74 -3.99
C CYS A 240 4.11 -20.87 -2.63
N PHE A 241 3.74 -20.05 -1.66
CA PHE A 241 4.34 -20.06 -0.33
C PHE A 241 3.29 -19.75 0.75
N GLY A 242 2.85 -20.78 1.48
CA GLY A 242 1.89 -20.68 2.58
C GLY A 242 2.47 -20.95 3.98
N GLU A 243 3.76 -21.31 4.09
CA GLU A 243 4.42 -21.40 5.40
C GLU A 243 4.56 -19.98 5.97
N GLY A 244 3.96 -19.69 7.12
CA GLY A 244 3.74 -18.30 7.56
C GLY A 244 2.27 -17.91 7.64
N GLY A 245 1.38 -18.65 6.98
CA GLY A 245 -0.06 -18.38 6.93
C GLY A 245 -0.39 -17.12 6.13
N TYR A 246 -1.42 -16.38 6.59
CA TYR A 246 -1.88 -15.16 5.93
C TYR A 246 -0.76 -14.13 5.77
N VAL A 247 -0.56 -13.66 4.53
CA VAL A 247 0.30 -12.51 4.21
C VAL A 247 -0.58 -11.34 3.82
N HIS A 248 -0.37 -10.20 4.46
CA HIS A 248 -1.06 -8.96 4.16
C HIS A 248 -0.41 -8.24 2.97
N ASP A 249 0.84 -7.84 3.14
CA ASP A 249 1.68 -7.16 2.16
C ASP A 249 3.11 -7.76 2.21
N ALA A 250 3.96 -7.45 1.24
CA ALA A 250 5.38 -7.77 1.29
C ALA A 250 6.24 -6.75 0.51
N ARG A 251 7.50 -6.61 0.92
CA ARG A 251 8.56 -5.95 0.16
C ARG A 251 9.48 -7.02 -0.45
N CYS A 252 9.22 -7.41 -1.70
CA CYS A 252 10.02 -8.39 -2.46
C CYS A 252 11.00 -7.70 -3.43
N VAL A 253 12.28 -8.09 -3.40
CA VAL A 253 13.37 -7.46 -4.18
C VAL A 253 14.51 -8.42 -4.52
N THR A 254 15.39 -8.00 -5.43
CA THR A 254 16.79 -8.46 -5.46
C THR A 254 17.57 -7.80 -4.31
N TYR A 255 18.10 -8.59 -3.38
CA TYR A 255 18.75 -8.07 -2.17
C TYR A 255 20.18 -7.56 -2.43
N HIS A 256 20.45 -6.34 -1.97
CA HIS A 256 21.73 -5.64 -2.12
C HIS A 256 22.28 -5.02 -0.81
N GLY A 257 21.73 -5.40 0.35
CA GLY A 257 22.09 -4.83 1.66
C GLY A 257 23.38 -5.37 2.27
N PRO A 258 23.60 -5.25 3.60
CA PRO A 258 24.85 -5.62 4.22
C PRO A 258 25.00 -7.13 4.52
N ASP A 259 23.94 -7.94 4.49
CA ASP A 259 24.05 -9.38 4.77
C ASP A 259 24.67 -10.10 3.55
N ALA A 260 25.95 -10.42 3.66
CA ALA A 260 26.73 -11.04 2.60
C ALA A 260 26.21 -12.42 2.15
N GLN A 261 25.36 -13.09 2.95
CA GLN A 261 24.84 -14.43 2.64
C GLN A 261 23.74 -14.41 1.57
N PHE A 262 23.03 -13.28 1.44
CA PHE A 262 21.84 -13.12 0.61
C PHE A 262 22.05 -12.17 -0.59
N GLN A 263 23.30 -11.77 -0.88
CA GLN A 263 23.62 -10.90 -2.02
C GLN A 263 23.10 -11.44 -3.34
N GLY A 264 22.32 -10.64 -4.05
CA GLY A 264 21.73 -10.99 -5.34
C GLY A 264 20.65 -12.08 -5.29
N ARG A 265 20.18 -12.44 -4.08
CA ARG A 265 19.02 -13.31 -3.88
C ARG A 265 17.73 -12.53 -3.98
N GLU A 266 16.64 -13.21 -4.32
CA GLU A 266 15.31 -12.63 -4.26
C GLU A 266 14.75 -12.83 -2.84
N ILE A 267 14.53 -11.73 -2.12
CA ILE A 267 14.12 -11.72 -0.71
C ILE A 267 12.80 -10.97 -0.59
N CYS A 268 11.85 -11.56 0.13
CA CYS A 268 10.62 -10.90 0.56
C CYS A 268 10.66 -10.61 2.08
N LEU A 269 10.45 -9.36 2.45
CA LEU A 269 10.03 -8.98 3.80
C LEU A 269 8.50 -9.04 3.80
N SER A 270 7.91 -10.02 4.49
CA SER A 270 6.48 -10.34 4.41
C SER A 270 5.79 -9.97 5.71
N PHE A 271 4.67 -9.25 5.63
CA PHE A 271 3.93 -8.74 6.79
C PHE A 271 2.69 -9.61 7.03
N ASN A 272 2.70 -10.35 8.14
CA ASN A 272 1.81 -11.49 8.40
C ASN A 272 0.90 -11.23 9.61
N VAL A 273 0.55 -9.96 9.89
CA VAL A 273 -0.33 -9.52 11.00
C VAL A 273 0.27 -9.71 12.40
N GLU A 274 0.76 -10.89 12.74
CA GLU A 274 1.34 -11.22 14.07
C GLU A 274 2.86 -11.05 14.14
N ALA A 275 3.51 -10.92 12.98
CA ALA A 275 4.96 -10.80 12.81
C ALA A 275 5.25 -10.31 11.39
N PHE A 276 6.49 -9.87 11.15
CA PHE A 276 7.03 -9.91 9.79
C PHE A 276 8.04 -11.07 9.63
N PHE A 277 8.09 -11.63 8.43
CA PHE A 277 8.96 -12.74 8.05
C PHE A 277 9.99 -12.25 7.04
N VAL A 278 11.20 -12.80 7.11
CA VAL A 278 12.15 -12.70 6.01
C VAL A 278 12.14 -14.02 5.27
N ILE A 279 11.83 -14.01 3.98
CA ILE A 279 11.69 -15.20 3.14
C ILE A 279 12.68 -15.08 1.97
N ASP A 280 13.45 -16.13 1.74
CA ASP A 280 14.24 -16.28 0.51
C ASP A 280 13.38 -16.98 -0.54
N VAL A 281 13.03 -16.25 -1.60
CA VAL A 281 12.17 -16.71 -2.70
C VAL A 281 12.97 -16.99 -3.97
N THR A 282 14.32 -16.95 -3.93
CA THR A 282 15.21 -17.11 -5.10
C THR A 282 14.95 -18.39 -5.91
N ASP A 283 14.51 -19.46 -5.25
CA ASP A 283 13.86 -20.60 -5.90
C ASP A 283 12.35 -20.50 -5.67
N HIS A 284 11.63 -19.96 -6.65
CA HIS A 284 10.16 -19.81 -6.59
C HIS A 284 9.43 -21.13 -6.29
N LYS A 285 10.02 -22.30 -6.59
CA LYS A 285 9.43 -23.62 -6.31
C LYS A 285 9.66 -24.08 -4.87
N ASN A 286 10.67 -23.55 -4.19
CA ASN A 286 11.04 -23.94 -2.82
C ASN A 286 11.44 -22.71 -1.96
N PRO A 287 10.57 -21.70 -1.74
CA PRO A 287 10.91 -20.58 -0.89
C PRO A 287 11.13 -21.00 0.56
N THR A 288 11.98 -20.29 1.32
CA THR A 288 12.33 -20.68 2.69
C THR A 288 12.29 -19.50 3.67
N ILE A 289 11.76 -19.72 4.87
CA ILE A 289 11.81 -18.75 5.97
C ILE A 289 13.25 -18.62 6.46
N VAL A 290 13.79 -17.41 6.38
CA VAL A 290 15.10 -17.01 6.91
C VAL A 290 14.98 -16.56 8.36
N SER A 291 13.93 -15.80 8.70
CA SER A 291 13.59 -15.42 10.08
C SER A 291 12.11 -15.08 10.25
N THR A 292 11.61 -15.17 11.49
CA THR A 292 10.28 -14.73 11.91
C THR A 292 10.46 -13.75 13.06
N ASN A 293 9.89 -12.55 12.93
CA ASN A 293 10.24 -11.40 13.77
C ASN A 293 8.98 -10.79 14.40
N THR A 294 8.75 -11.13 15.67
CA THR A 294 7.74 -10.51 16.53
C THR A 294 8.34 -9.37 17.36
N TYR A 295 7.48 -8.52 17.90
CA TYR A 295 7.86 -7.35 18.70
C TYR A 295 6.79 -7.05 19.75
N ASP A 296 7.13 -6.19 20.70
CA ASP A 296 6.22 -5.83 21.79
C ASP A 296 5.08 -4.94 21.28
N GLY A 297 3.86 -5.27 21.68
CA GLY A 297 2.64 -4.54 21.27
C GLY A 297 2.07 -4.88 19.88
N VAL A 298 2.58 -5.90 19.17
CA VAL A 298 2.10 -6.23 17.80
C VAL A 298 0.58 -6.42 17.73
N ALA A 299 -0.09 -5.58 16.94
CA ALA A 299 -1.51 -5.72 16.64
C ALA A 299 -1.71 -6.32 15.25
N TYR A 300 -1.18 -5.69 14.22
CA TYR A 300 -1.34 -6.03 12.82
C TYR A 300 -0.11 -5.52 12.03
N SER A 301 0.99 -6.29 12.01
CA SER A 301 2.12 -6.01 11.13
C SER A 301 1.62 -5.93 9.67
N HIS A 302 1.65 -4.71 9.11
CA HIS A 302 0.83 -4.34 7.94
C HIS A 302 1.67 -4.13 6.68
N GLN A 303 2.61 -3.18 6.70
CA GLN A 303 3.53 -2.84 5.61
C GLN A 303 4.87 -2.35 6.17
N GLY A 304 5.90 -2.29 5.31
CA GLY A 304 7.18 -1.69 5.63
C GLY A 304 8.10 -1.54 4.42
N TRP A 305 9.05 -0.62 4.52
CA TRP A 305 9.89 -0.20 3.40
C TRP A 305 11.34 0.13 3.84
N GLU A 306 12.30 -0.15 2.97
CA GLU A 306 13.72 0.15 3.23
C GLU A 306 14.00 1.66 3.32
N LEU A 307 14.80 2.07 4.28
CA LEU A 307 15.12 3.49 4.53
C LEU A 307 15.93 4.13 3.39
N ASP A 308 16.84 3.35 2.79
CA ASP A 308 17.79 3.78 1.78
C ASP A 308 18.36 2.60 0.97
N SER A 309 19.24 2.90 0.02
CA SER A 309 19.93 1.93 -0.82
C SER A 309 20.94 1.04 -0.07
N GLU A 310 21.27 1.33 1.19
CA GLU A 310 22.16 0.48 1.99
C GLU A 310 21.39 -0.69 2.62
N TRP A 311 20.05 -0.69 2.58
CA TRP A 311 19.22 -1.84 2.99
C TRP A 311 19.49 -2.33 4.42
N ARG A 312 19.93 -1.40 5.29
CA ARG A 312 20.24 -1.69 6.70
C ARG A 312 19.04 -1.46 7.61
N PHE A 313 18.21 -0.45 7.33
CA PHE A 313 17.07 -0.10 8.14
C PHE A 313 15.77 -0.20 7.34
N MET A 314 14.71 -0.64 8.01
CA MET A 314 13.33 -0.64 7.52
C MET A 314 12.48 0.19 8.48
N LEU A 315 11.56 0.99 7.93
CA LEU A 315 10.43 1.53 8.67
C LEU A 315 9.20 0.67 8.41
N MET A 316 8.37 0.45 9.43
CA MET A 316 7.25 -0.48 9.39
C MET A 316 6.07 0.04 10.23
N ASP A 317 4.86 -0.15 9.70
CA ASP A 317 3.58 0.19 10.32
C ASP A 317 2.87 -1.06 10.92
N ASP A 318 1.95 -0.79 11.86
CA ASP A 318 1.21 -1.79 12.64
C ASP A 318 -0.27 -1.39 12.76
N GLU A 319 -1.02 -1.61 11.66
CA GLU A 319 -2.37 -1.09 11.49
C GLU A 319 -3.34 -1.50 12.62
N GLN A 320 -3.74 -0.56 13.47
CA GLN A 320 -4.58 -0.74 14.69
C GLN A 320 -3.78 -1.01 15.98
N ASP A 321 -2.48 -0.77 16.02
CA ASP A 321 -1.77 -0.75 17.29
C ASP A 321 -2.33 0.35 18.23
N GLU A 322 -2.89 1.44 17.69
CA GLU A 322 -3.63 2.48 18.43
C GLU A 322 -4.96 1.94 18.97
N ASN A 323 -5.74 1.21 18.17
CA ASN A 323 -7.02 0.67 18.61
C ASN A 323 -6.81 -0.46 19.64
N THR A 324 -5.74 -1.24 19.52
CA THR A 324 -5.32 -2.22 20.53
C THR A 324 -4.91 -1.53 21.83
N ARG A 325 -4.16 -0.42 21.76
CA ARG A 325 -3.85 0.43 22.92
C ARG A 325 -5.10 1.01 23.59
N LYS A 326 -6.04 1.50 22.79
CA LYS A 326 -7.34 2.06 23.23
C LYS A 326 -8.19 0.99 23.93
N GLU A 327 -8.27 -0.22 23.39
CA GLU A 327 -8.92 -1.40 24.03
C GLU A 327 -8.24 -1.76 25.36
N ASN A 328 -6.91 -1.63 25.46
CA ASN A 328 -6.13 -1.87 26.69
C ASN A 328 -6.17 -0.70 27.70
N GLY A 329 -6.81 0.43 27.36
CA GLY A 329 -6.94 1.61 28.24
C GLY A 329 -5.69 2.50 28.31
N GLU A 330 -4.79 2.42 27.32
CA GLU A 330 -3.72 3.41 27.15
C GLU A 330 -4.29 4.75 26.67
N SER A 331 -3.64 5.85 27.07
CA SER A 331 -4.04 7.22 26.72
C SER A 331 -3.13 7.90 25.70
N ASP A 332 -2.20 7.16 25.09
CA ASP A 332 -1.26 7.66 24.08
C ASP A 332 -1.51 6.89 22.78
N LEU A 333 -2.46 7.39 22.00
CA LEU A 333 -2.92 6.78 20.75
C LEU A 333 -2.23 7.41 19.53
N LYS A 334 -1.10 8.07 19.75
CA LYS A 334 -0.26 8.60 18.68
C LYS A 334 0.20 7.49 17.77
N THR A 335 0.15 7.78 16.47
CA THR A 335 0.57 6.84 15.44
C THR A 335 2.02 6.45 15.63
N ARG A 336 2.33 5.15 15.53
CA ARG A 336 3.68 4.64 15.68
C ARG A 336 4.30 4.31 14.33
N THR A 337 5.62 4.22 14.31
CA THR A 337 6.36 3.65 13.19
C THR A 337 7.57 2.95 13.75
N TYR A 338 7.66 1.64 13.54
CA TYR A 338 8.69 0.80 14.09
C TYR A 338 9.96 0.86 13.22
N ILE A 339 11.11 0.90 13.87
CA ILE A 339 12.43 0.98 13.24
C ILE A 339 13.14 -0.34 13.42
N TRP A 340 13.49 -0.99 12.32
CA TRP A 340 14.17 -2.29 12.32
C TRP A 340 15.56 -2.19 11.71
N ASP A 341 16.60 -2.59 12.45
CA ASP A 341 17.90 -2.92 11.87
C ASP A 341 17.81 -4.34 11.26
N ILE A 342 17.79 -4.39 9.94
CA ILE A 342 17.75 -5.60 9.11
C ILE A 342 19.14 -5.97 8.56
N SER A 343 20.23 -5.49 9.18
CA SER A 343 21.60 -5.78 8.74
C SER A 343 21.99 -7.26 8.76
N SER A 344 21.27 -8.09 9.51
CA SER A 344 21.22 -9.53 9.23
C SER A 344 19.79 -10.00 9.05
N LEU A 345 19.54 -10.62 7.91
CA LEU A 345 18.24 -11.17 7.54
C LEU A 345 17.85 -12.38 8.40
N THR A 346 18.83 -13.05 9.00
CA THR A 346 18.60 -14.16 9.95
C THR A 346 18.20 -13.71 11.35
N LYS A 347 18.42 -12.43 11.68
CA LYS A 347 18.08 -11.86 13.00
C LYS A 347 17.91 -10.33 12.94
N PRO A 348 16.85 -9.81 12.28
CA PRO A 348 16.40 -8.44 12.45
C PRO A 348 16.21 -8.05 13.92
N VAL A 349 16.40 -6.76 14.22
CA VAL A 349 16.22 -6.22 15.57
C VAL A 349 15.41 -4.92 15.51
N ASN A 350 14.34 -4.86 16.29
CA ASN A 350 13.61 -3.62 16.53
C ASN A 350 14.48 -2.70 17.39
N THR A 351 14.86 -1.54 16.86
CA THR A 351 15.80 -0.60 17.50
C THR A 351 15.12 0.62 18.11
N GLY A 352 13.88 0.91 17.72
CA GLY A 352 13.23 2.16 18.06
C GLY A 352 11.81 2.29 17.51
N ILE A 353 11.14 3.34 17.96
CA ILE A 353 9.77 3.70 17.55
C ILE A 353 9.73 5.21 17.37
N TYR A 354 9.36 5.67 16.17
CA TYR A 354 8.90 7.03 15.97
C TYR A 354 7.44 7.15 16.45
N LYS A 355 7.10 8.29 17.04
CA LYS A 355 5.71 8.64 17.39
C LYS A 355 5.32 9.91 16.66
N SER A 356 4.23 9.82 15.90
CA SER A 356 3.59 10.94 15.22
C SER A 356 3.18 12.05 16.21
N PRO A 357 3.13 13.33 15.81
CA PRO A 357 2.55 14.38 16.63
C PRO A 357 1.02 14.22 16.85
N VAL A 358 0.35 13.41 16.02
CA VAL A 358 -1.11 13.21 16.00
C VAL A 358 -1.51 11.76 16.31
N GLU A 359 -2.78 11.57 16.68
CA GLU A 359 -3.42 10.26 16.89
C GLU A 359 -4.24 9.91 15.64
N ALA A 360 -3.92 8.78 15.01
CA ALA A 360 -4.60 8.20 13.84
C ALA A 360 -4.03 6.79 13.61
N ILE A 361 -4.77 5.94 12.90
CA ILE A 361 -4.29 4.61 12.49
C ILE A 361 -3.19 4.77 11.43
N ASP A 362 -2.09 4.03 11.54
CA ASP A 362 -1.10 3.90 10.46
C ASP A 362 -1.57 2.95 9.34
N HIS A 363 -0.99 3.15 8.17
CA HIS A 363 -1.23 2.34 6.98
C HIS A 363 0.01 2.52 6.09
N ASN A 364 -0.14 2.44 4.77
CA ASN A 364 0.97 2.49 3.81
C ASN A 364 1.98 3.63 4.05
N LEU A 365 3.26 3.27 4.20
CA LEU A 365 4.39 4.19 4.14
C LEU A 365 5.32 3.89 2.96
N TYR A 366 5.94 4.94 2.41
CA TYR A 366 6.94 4.81 1.34
C TYR A 366 8.12 5.75 1.59
N ILE A 367 9.33 5.28 1.27
CA ILE A 367 10.55 6.06 1.51
C ILE A 367 11.12 6.62 0.20
N LYS A 368 11.54 7.88 0.25
CA LYS A 368 12.35 8.52 -0.80
C LYS A 368 13.38 9.41 -0.14
N ASN A 369 14.67 9.15 -0.40
CA ASN A 369 15.80 9.90 0.15
C ASN A 369 15.79 10.01 1.70
N GLN A 370 15.58 8.89 2.42
CA GLN A 370 15.44 8.86 3.89
C GLN A 370 14.33 9.78 4.45
N THR A 371 13.34 10.15 3.61
CA THR A 371 12.11 10.82 4.03
C THR A 371 10.97 9.83 3.88
N ALA A 372 10.23 9.60 4.96
CA ALA A 372 9.04 8.75 4.98
C ALA A 372 7.81 9.57 4.59
N TYR A 373 7.00 9.01 3.71
CA TYR A 373 5.71 9.53 3.27
C TYR A 373 4.66 8.50 3.67
N MET A 374 3.87 8.81 4.69
CA MET A 374 2.99 7.87 5.38
C MET A 374 1.54 8.34 5.20
N SER A 375 0.68 7.49 4.65
CA SER A 375 -0.75 7.76 4.47
C SER A 375 -1.51 7.23 5.67
N ASN A 376 -1.63 8.02 6.73
CA ASN A 376 -2.13 7.56 8.03
C ASN A 376 -3.61 7.93 8.20
N TYR A 377 -4.45 7.30 7.36
CA TYR A 377 -5.92 7.39 7.37
C TYR A 377 -6.43 8.81 7.62
N ALA A 378 -7.14 9.01 8.75
CA ALA A 378 -7.80 10.26 9.12
C ALA A 378 -6.84 11.45 9.12
N SER A 379 -5.57 11.24 9.49
CA SER A 379 -4.56 12.30 9.55
C SER A 379 -3.89 12.62 8.20
N GLY A 380 -4.30 11.98 7.11
CA GLY A 380 -3.81 12.24 5.76
C GLY A 380 -2.34 11.85 5.52
N LEU A 381 -1.67 12.59 4.64
CA LEU A 381 -0.25 12.40 4.33
C LEU A 381 0.63 13.05 5.42
N ARG A 382 1.50 12.25 6.03
CA ARG A 382 2.53 12.67 6.99
C ARG A 382 3.91 12.49 6.37
N VAL A 383 4.70 13.57 6.35
CA VAL A 383 6.07 13.57 5.76
C VAL A 383 7.09 13.73 6.87
N VAL A 384 7.93 12.70 7.09
CA VAL A 384 8.84 12.60 8.23
C VAL A 384 10.29 12.44 7.78
N ASP A 385 11.17 13.26 8.36
CA ASP A 385 12.62 13.13 8.26
C ASP A 385 13.07 11.91 9.03
N ALA A 386 13.62 10.91 8.34
CA ALA A 386 14.20 9.70 8.92
C ALA A 386 15.73 9.61 8.76
N SER A 387 16.37 10.69 8.30
CA SER A 387 17.81 10.73 7.98
C SER A 387 18.74 10.56 9.19
N SER A 388 18.23 10.63 10.43
CA SER A 388 18.98 10.36 11.65
C SER A 388 19.12 8.88 11.99
N VAL A 389 18.23 8.02 11.46
CA VAL A 389 18.13 6.61 11.85
C VAL A 389 19.45 5.84 11.69
N PRO A 390 20.28 6.05 10.64
CA PRO A 390 21.55 5.32 10.51
C PRO A 390 22.58 5.60 11.61
N GLN A 391 22.46 6.73 12.32
CA GLN A 391 23.33 7.13 13.43
C GLN A 391 22.67 7.00 14.80
N ASP A 392 21.36 7.23 14.90
CA ASP A 392 20.53 7.04 16.09
C ASP A 392 19.24 6.28 15.71
N PRO A 393 19.25 4.94 15.76
CA PRO A 393 18.14 4.10 15.31
C PRO A 393 17.02 3.96 16.35
N THR A 394 17.03 4.78 17.41
CA THR A 394 15.96 4.83 18.42
C THR A 394 14.70 5.56 17.94
N GLY A 395 14.83 6.37 16.88
CA GLY A 395 13.77 7.25 16.37
C GLY A 395 13.76 8.64 17.00
N ALA A 396 14.60 8.91 18.01
CA ALA A 396 14.60 10.19 18.73
C ALA A 396 14.96 11.41 17.87
N GLY A 397 15.69 11.21 16.75
CA GLY A 397 15.99 12.26 15.78
C GLY A 397 14.95 12.45 14.66
N MET A 398 13.95 11.57 14.55
CA MET A 398 12.92 11.64 13.52
C MET A 398 11.90 12.75 13.81
N ARG A 399 11.42 13.43 12.76
CA ARG A 399 10.52 14.59 12.92
C ARG A 399 9.61 14.83 11.71
N GLU A 400 8.37 15.23 11.96
CA GLU A 400 7.45 15.66 10.90
C GLU A 400 7.88 16.99 10.26
N LEU A 401 8.17 16.93 8.96
CA LEU A 401 8.53 18.08 8.11
C LEU A 401 7.29 18.79 7.56
N ALA A 402 6.31 18.02 7.12
CA ALA A 402 5.15 18.48 6.38
C ALA A 402 3.96 17.52 6.56
N PHE A 403 2.75 18.02 6.36
CA PHE A 403 1.55 17.18 6.28
C PHE A 403 0.50 17.79 5.34
N PHE A 404 -0.40 16.95 4.84
CA PHE A 404 -1.61 17.35 4.13
C PHE A 404 -2.76 16.43 4.53
N ASP A 405 -3.81 17.02 5.08
CA ASP A 405 -4.99 16.33 5.54
C ASP A 405 -6.10 16.38 4.48
N CYS A 406 -6.51 15.22 3.95
CA CYS A 406 -7.61 15.17 2.98
C CYS A 406 -8.98 15.02 3.62
N TRP A 407 -9.05 14.83 4.94
CA TRP A 407 -10.29 14.66 5.68
C TRP A 407 -10.46 15.77 6.73
N PRO A 408 -10.95 16.96 6.34
CA PRO A 408 -11.18 18.05 7.29
C PRO A 408 -12.38 17.82 8.23
N GLY A 409 -12.99 16.64 8.21
CA GLY A 409 -14.23 16.32 8.93
C GLY A 409 -14.04 16.02 10.41
N ASP A 410 -12.82 15.66 10.85
CA ASP A 410 -12.47 15.42 12.25
C ASP A 410 -11.39 16.39 12.79
N ASP A 411 -10.98 17.40 12.02
CA ASP A 411 -10.04 18.47 12.41
C ASP A 411 -10.26 19.02 13.84
N GLU A 412 -11.52 19.12 14.28
CA GLU A 412 -11.91 19.62 15.62
C GLU A 412 -11.88 18.55 16.73
N ALA A 413 -11.95 17.27 16.37
CA ALA A 413 -11.98 16.12 17.29
C ALA A 413 -11.46 14.84 16.59
N PRO A 414 -10.14 14.69 16.39
CA PRO A 414 -9.58 13.61 15.57
C PRO A 414 -9.89 12.21 16.09
N GLU A 415 -10.13 11.25 15.19
CA GLU A 415 -10.44 9.87 15.56
C GLU A 415 -9.45 8.84 14.99
N VAL A 416 -9.23 7.78 15.79
CA VAL A 416 -8.45 6.60 15.40
C VAL A 416 -9.34 5.64 14.61
N GLU A 417 -9.60 5.99 13.35
CA GLU A 417 -10.57 5.34 12.45
C GLU A 417 -10.04 5.28 11.00
N PHE A 418 -10.72 4.50 10.15
CA PHE A 418 -10.26 4.13 8.80
C PHE A 418 -10.69 5.07 7.64
N TYR A 419 -10.92 6.37 7.90
CA TYR A 419 -11.20 7.35 6.82
C TYR A 419 -9.95 7.89 6.15
N GLY A 420 -10.10 8.67 5.08
CA GLY A 420 -9.06 9.58 4.65
C GLY A 420 -8.04 8.92 3.73
N ALA A 421 -6.75 9.13 3.98
CA ALA A 421 -5.70 8.71 3.04
C ALA A 421 -5.47 7.20 3.07
N TRP A 422 -5.77 6.52 1.95
CA TRP A 422 -5.47 5.08 1.79
C TRP A 422 -4.00 4.85 1.43
N SER A 423 -3.48 5.59 0.45
CA SER A 423 -2.12 5.41 -0.07
C SER A 423 -1.66 6.66 -0.83
N ALA A 424 -0.35 6.76 -1.09
CA ALA A 424 0.26 7.84 -1.85
C ALA A 424 1.42 7.35 -2.72
N TYR A 425 1.55 7.87 -3.93
CA TYR A 425 2.68 7.58 -4.83
C TYR A 425 3.61 8.78 -4.96
N ILE A 426 4.91 8.55 -4.71
CA ILE A 426 5.90 9.61 -4.46
C ILE A 426 7.02 9.70 -5.50
N TRP A 427 7.04 8.83 -6.51
CA TRP A 427 8.21 8.64 -7.40
C TRP A 427 8.13 9.34 -8.76
N PHE A 428 7.14 10.22 -8.99
CA PHE A 428 7.11 11.06 -10.18
C PHE A 428 8.36 11.94 -10.32
N LYS A 429 8.78 12.16 -11.57
CA LYS A 429 9.97 12.96 -11.92
C LYS A 429 9.70 14.46 -11.73
N SER A 430 8.45 14.89 -11.86
CA SER A 430 8.01 16.24 -11.50
C SER A 430 8.15 16.58 -10.01
N GLY A 431 8.34 15.56 -9.15
CA GLY A 431 8.29 15.71 -7.70
C GLY A 431 6.88 15.87 -7.13
N THR A 432 5.84 15.83 -7.96
CA THR A 432 4.45 15.76 -7.48
C THR A 432 4.21 14.45 -6.75
N ILE A 433 3.49 14.54 -5.64
CA ILE A 433 2.95 13.38 -4.93
C ILE A 433 1.48 13.27 -5.30
N ILE A 434 0.99 12.06 -5.54
CA ILE A 434 -0.44 11.78 -5.61
C ILE A 434 -0.87 11.00 -4.37
N MET A 435 -2.05 11.29 -3.86
CA MET A 435 -2.66 10.59 -2.73
C MET A 435 -4.12 10.30 -3.07
N ASN A 436 -4.61 9.12 -2.67
CA ASN A 436 -6.03 8.78 -2.78
C ASN A 436 -6.67 8.86 -1.40
N CYS A 437 -7.69 9.70 -1.28
CA CYS A 437 -8.53 9.79 -0.11
C CYS A 437 -9.78 8.93 -0.36
N ILE A 438 -10.15 8.05 0.57
CA ILE A 438 -11.24 7.06 0.40
C ILE A 438 -12.56 7.70 -0.03
N GLU A 439 -12.88 8.86 0.50
CA GLU A 439 -14.08 9.61 0.13
C GLU A 439 -13.77 10.75 -0.85
N GLY A 440 -12.71 11.52 -0.57
CA GLY A 440 -12.42 12.79 -1.23
C GLY A 440 -11.82 12.71 -2.64
N GLY A 441 -11.39 11.53 -3.10
CA GLY A 441 -10.80 11.36 -4.43
C GLY A 441 -9.28 11.52 -4.49
N LEU A 442 -8.79 11.82 -5.69
CA LEU A 442 -7.38 12.02 -6.01
C LEU A 442 -6.93 13.42 -5.61
N PHE A 443 -5.80 13.52 -4.91
CA PHE A 443 -5.11 14.77 -4.58
C PHE A 443 -3.72 14.77 -5.19
N ALA A 444 -3.36 15.83 -5.93
CA ALA A 444 -2.01 16.10 -6.39
C ALA A 444 -1.35 17.17 -5.52
N LEU A 445 -0.20 16.84 -4.95
CA LEU A 445 0.42 17.56 -3.82
C LEU A 445 1.84 18.03 -4.14
N ASP A 446 2.26 19.10 -3.46
CA ASP A 446 3.52 19.80 -3.66
C ASP A 446 4.24 20.01 -2.33
N VAL A 447 5.15 19.10 -1.98
CA VAL A 447 5.85 19.14 -0.68
C VAL A 447 7.04 20.11 -0.75
N ARG A 448 7.08 21.06 0.19
CA ARG A 448 8.00 22.20 0.26
C ARG A 448 8.87 22.12 1.52
N ILE A 449 9.82 21.17 1.53
CA ILE A 449 10.70 20.84 2.66
C ILE A 449 12.18 21.16 2.38
#